data_AF-A0A183LX21-F1
#
_entry.id   AF-A0A183LX21-F1
#
_cell.length_a   1.000
_cell.length_b   1.000
_cell.length_c   1.000
_cell.angle_alpha   90.00
_cell.angle_beta   90.00
_cell.angle_gamma   90.00
#
_symmetry.space_group_name_H-M   'P 1'
#
loop_
_entity.id
_entity.type
_entity.pdbx_description
1 polymer ?
#
loop_
_entity_poly.entity_id
_entity_poly.type
_entity_poly.pdbx_seq_one_letter_code
_entity_poly.pdbx_strand_id
1 'polypeptide(L)' 'MLHNHPCSSSWMVCDPWTRRLSSKEKENLKPAILHCASVDKVIENIKERTGKQVTAADVKGMKATLSTGKCI' A
#
# COMPACT_ATOMS: atom_id res chain seq x y z
N MET A 1 -7.71 -18.46 -31.60
CA MET A 1 -8.16 -17.06 -31.72
C MET A 1 -6.92 -16.18 -31.59
N LEU A 2 -6.55 -15.43 -32.63
CA LEU A 2 -5.37 -14.57 -32.64
C LEU A 2 -5.80 -13.16 -32.21
N HIS A 3 -5.35 -12.71 -31.05
CA HIS A 3 -5.68 -11.37 -30.56
C HIS A 3 -4.79 -10.34 -31.29
N ASN A 4 -5.39 -9.52 -32.16
CA ASN A 4 -4.73 -8.45 -32.94
C ASN A 4 -4.60 -7.11 -32.19
N HIS A 5 -4.59 -7.14 -30.87
CA HIS A 5 -4.21 -5.97 -30.08
C HIS A 5 -2.97 -6.34 -29.27
N PRO A 6 -2.01 -5.41 -29.08
CA PRO A 6 -1.02 -5.60 -28.05
C PRO A 6 -1.81 -5.75 -26.75
N CYS A 7 -1.86 -6.97 -26.24
CA CYS A 7 -2.34 -7.20 -24.89
C CYS A 7 -1.31 -6.49 -24.00
N SER A 8 -1.56 -5.20 -23.73
CA SER A 8 -0.94 -4.59 -22.58
C SER A 8 -1.53 -5.36 -21.41
N SER A 9 -0.84 -6.41 -21.01
CA SER A 9 -0.73 -6.73 -19.59
C SER A 9 -0.03 -5.54 -18.93
N SER A 10 -0.70 -4.39 -18.95
CA SER A 10 -0.81 -3.57 -17.76
C SER A 10 -1.34 -4.55 -16.75
N TRP A 11 -0.41 -5.26 -16.10
CA TRP A 11 -0.69 -6.02 -14.92
C TRP A 11 -1.40 -5.00 -14.08
N MET A 12 -2.71 -5.19 -13.91
CA MET A 12 -3.43 -4.50 -12.88
C MET A 12 -2.71 -5.00 -11.64
N VAL A 13 -1.68 -4.26 -11.23
CA VAL A 13 -0.98 -4.51 -9.99
C VAL A 13 -2.11 -4.23 -9.02
N CYS A 14 -2.81 -5.29 -8.64
CA CYS A 14 -3.83 -5.29 -7.62
C CYS A 14 -3.10 -5.07 -6.32
N ASP A 15 -2.45 -3.90 -6.22
CA ASP A 15 -1.95 -3.32 -5.01
C ASP A 15 -3.24 -3.01 -4.24
N PRO A 16 -3.56 -3.80 -3.20
CA PRO A 16 -4.81 -3.65 -2.47
C PRO A 16 -4.93 -2.26 -1.82
N TRP A 17 -3.84 -1.50 -1.85
CA TRP A 17 -3.66 -0.18 -1.29
C TRP A 17 -4.05 0.93 -2.24
N THR A 18 -3.91 0.81 -3.56
CA THR A 18 -4.47 1.80 -4.51
C THR A 18 -5.96 2.04 -4.27
N ARG A 19 -6.68 1.02 -3.79
CA ARG A 19 -8.08 1.10 -3.39
C ARG A 19 -8.31 1.81 -2.04
N ARG A 20 -7.31 1.82 -1.16
CA ARG A 20 -7.38 2.37 0.20
C ARG A 20 -6.66 3.70 0.34
N LEU A 21 -5.39 3.79 -0.02
CA LEU A 21 -4.56 4.98 0.07
C LEU A 21 -4.13 5.42 -1.33
N SER A 22 -4.22 6.72 -1.60
CA SER A 22 -3.59 7.32 -2.77
C SER A 22 -2.06 7.19 -2.68
N SER A 23 -1.39 7.29 -3.82
CA SER A 23 0.07 7.27 -3.87
C SER A 23 0.70 8.33 -2.95
N LYS A 24 0.09 9.53 -2.88
CA LYS A 24 0.58 10.61 -2.02
C LYS A 24 0.44 10.28 -0.54
N GLU A 25 -0.69 9.73 -0.12
CA GLU A 25 -0.90 9.27 1.26
C GLU A 25 0.09 8.16 1.62
N LYS A 26 0.30 7.21 0.70
CA LYS A 26 1.24 6.10 0.89
C LYS A 26 2.67 6.60 1.10
N GLU A 27 3.16 7.52 0.26
CA GLU A 27 4.47 8.16 0.43
C GLU A 27 4.61 8.88 1.78
N ASN A 28 3.61 9.66 2.18
CA ASN A 28 3.63 10.41 3.44
C ASN A 28 3.62 9.49 4.68
N LEU A 29 3.08 8.27 4.55
CA LEU A 29 2.97 7.29 5.62
C LEU A 29 4.17 6.33 5.69
N LYS A 30 5.01 6.23 4.65
CA LYS A 30 6.20 5.35 4.63
C LYS A 30 7.07 5.46 5.88
N PRO A 31 7.43 6.67 6.38
CA PRO A 31 8.28 6.78 7.57
C PRO A 31 7.60 6.21 8.81
N ALA A 32 6.30 6.47 8.97
CA ALA A 32 5.53 5.95 10.10
C ALA A 32 5.45 4.42 10.08
N ILE A 33 5.31 3.82 8.90
CA ILE A 33 5.15 2.37 8.74
C ILE A 33 6.48 1.63 8.89
N LEU A 34 7.59 2.21 8.41
CA LEU A 34 8.92 1.63 8.54
C LEU A 34 9.43 1.70 9.99
N HIS A 35 9.30 2.86 10.63
CA HIS A 35 9.94 3.12 11.92
C HIS A 35 9.06 2.84 13.14
N CYS A 36 7.74 2.73 12.98
CA CYS A 36 6.90 2.40 14.12
C CYS A 36 6.96 0.89 14.44
N ALA A 37 7.18 0.59 15.72
CA ALA A 37 7.14 -0.77 16.25
C ALA A 37 5.71 -1.26 16.49
N SER A 38 4.77 -0.35 16.72
CA SER A 38 3.37 -0.67 17.08
C SER A 38 2.45 -0.59 15.87
N VAL A 39 1.81 -1.71 15.53
CA VAL A 39 0.84 -1.76 14.42
C VAL A 39 -0.38 -0.88 14.72
N ASP A 40 -0.90 -0.90 15.94
CA ASP A 40 -2.10 -0.13 16.32
C ASP A 40 -1.88 1.38 16.17
N LYS A 41 -0.71 1.88 16.60
CA LYS A 41 -0.32 3.28 16.44
C LYS A 41 -0.23 3.70 14.96
N VAL A 42 0.17 2.79 14.08
CA VAL A 42 0.16 3.05 12.63
C VAL A 42 -1.27 3.10 12.10
N ILE A 43 -2.16 2.21 12.54
CA ILE A 43 -3.58 2.21 12.15
C ILE A 43 -4.26 3.52 12.58
N GLU A 44 -4.03 3.95 13.83
CA GLU A 44 -4.56 5.21 14.36
C GLU A 44 -4.06 6.41 13.56
N ASN A 45 -2.75 6.49 13.29
CA ASN A 45 -2.16 7.57 12.50
C ASN A 45 -2.74 7.61 11.06
N ILE A 46 -2.93 6.45 10.43
CA ILE A 46 -3.57 6.38 9.11
C ILE A 46 -5.00 6.90 9.18
N LYS A 47 -5.77 6.46 10.18
CA LYS A 47 -7.15 6.90 10.39
C LYS A 47 -7.22 8.41 10.67
N GLU A 48 -6.33 8.95 11.48
CA GLU A 48 -6.25 10.38 11.81
C GLU A 48 -5.92 11.23 10.58
N ARG A 49 -4.92 10.82 9.78
CA ARG A 49 -4.45 11.62 8.64
C ARG A 49 -5.28 11.50 7.39
N THR A 50 -5.93 10.36 7.19
CA THR A 50 -6.63 10.05 5.92
C THR A 50 -8.13 9.83 6.11
N GLY A 51 -8.59 9.61 7.34
CA GLY A 51 -9.96 9.20 7.64
C GLY A 51 -10.25 7.73 7.29
N LYS A 52 -9.26 6.98 6.79
CA LYS A 52 -9.46 5.65 6.23
C LYS A 52 -9.12 4.55 7.21
N GLN A 53 -9.90 3.48 7.15
CA GLN A 53 -9.70 2.31 7.99
C GLN A 53 -8.79 1.29 7.30
N VAL A 54 -7.77 0.85 8.03
CA VAL A 54 -6.84 -0.20 7.63
C VAL A 54 -6.71 -1.23 8.76
N THR A 55 -6.36 -2.46 8.42
CA THR A 55 -6.23 -3.57 9.38
C THR A 55 -4.77 -3.81 9.79
N ALA A 56 -4.55 -4.66 10.78
CA ALA A 56 -3.19 -5.06 11.15
C ALA A 56 -2.47 -5.86 10.04
N ALA A 57 -3.22 -6.70 9.30
CA ALA A 57 -2.70 -7.47 8.17
C ALA A 57 -2.20 -6.54 7.05
N ASP A 58 -2.98 -5.49 6.80
CA ASP A 58 -2.61 -4.41 5.92
C ASP A 58 -1.25 -3.83 6.36
N VAL A 59 -1.15 -3.26 7.57
CA VAL A 59 0.08 -2.60 8.02
C VAL A 59 1.31 -3.52 7.93
N LYS A 60 1.17 -4.80 8.29
CA LYS A 60 2.24 -5.80 8.14
C LYS A 60 2.66 -6.00 6.69
N GLY A 61 1.70 -6.09 5.78
CA GLY A 61 1.96 -6.17 4.35
C GLY A 61 2.71 -4.94 3.83
N MET A 62 2.35 -3.74 4.28
CA MET A 62 3.03 -2.52 3.86
C MET A 62 4.46 -2.41 4.41
N LYS A 63 4.66 -2.82 5.66
CA LYS A 63 6.01 -2.88 6.23
C LYS A 63 6.88 -3.85 5.44
N ALA A 64 6.35 -5.02 5.07
CA ALA A 64 7.06 -6.00 4.26
C ALA A 64 7.44 -5.44 2.88
N THR A 65 6.50 -4.82 2.14
CA THR A 65 6.80 -4.27 0.80
C THR A 65 7.85 -3.15 0.86
N LEU A 66 7.78 -2.29 1.88
CA LEU A 66 8.76 -1.22 2.09
C LEU A 66 10.14 -1.77 2.50
N SER A 67 10.19 -2.82 3.32
CA SER A 67 11.45 -3.45 3.74
C SER A 67 12.12 -4.28 2.64
N THR A 68 11.37 -4.90 1.73
CA THR A 68 11.94 -5.68 0.62
C THR A 68 12.47 -4.79 -0.51
N GLY A 69 12.26 -3.46 -0.47
CA GLY A 69 12.73 -2.52 -1.49
C GLY A 69 12.18 -2.80 -2.89
N LYS A 70 11.19 -3.68 -3.02
CA LYS A 70 10.63 -4.08 -4.30
C LYS A 70 9.66 -2.99 -4.73
N CYS A 71 10.16 -2.04 -5.51
CA CYS A 71 9.34 -1.28 -6.43
C CYS A 71 8.58 -2.31 -7.28
N ILE A 72 7.27 -2.39 -7.06
CA ILE A 72 6.32 -2.99 -8.00
C ILE A 72 5.99 -1.93 -9.04
#